data_AF-A7EL73-F1
#
_entry.id   AF-A7EL73-F1
#
_cell.length_a   1.000
_cell.length_b   1.000
_cell.length_c   1.000
_cell.angle_alpha   90.00
_cell.angle_beta   90.00
_cell.angle_gamma   90.00
#
_symmetry.space_group_name_H-M   'P 1'
#
loop_
_entity.id
_entity.type
_entity.pdbx_description
1 polymer ?
#
loop_
_entity_poly.entity_id
_entity_poly.type
_entity_poly.pdbx_seq_one_letter_code
_entity_poly.pdbx_strand_id
1 'polypeptide(L)'
;MSLVSVTDDYYMILEVVQTATLDQITKSYKQQALKLHPDKNPRHDATEAFQLLGKAYETLRDGDKRQAYDLIYPSVPKVRAPPEVKQNPLAKQNHQAKQNPQAKQNTPAKQTSQTQYSEASSPQAEQRPHTRKSEALSETAQIAILQKSKQEREVEWQALKNSYDSSILELHKEIQWLQQEIKTLDNIEAFETRKKARESNWGTWIVSSKGKKVEDVDNEDEKEHKENERQKRGIERDWKKMRLELARTLLKELERLIKDAEKKHDAEDLEDDLKMGVLYKIWSREAEERQEREKMERGRKGGKMQEKERVELEGTSKIWKQEQEKQKKEVGEPLGKEEKENKK
;
A
#
# COMPACT_ATOMS: atom_id res chain seq x y z
N MET A 1 -12.91 -5.02 -3.92
CA MET A 1 -12.98 -5.34 -5.35
C MET A 1 -14.07 -4.48 -5.96
N SER A 2 -13.82 -3.82 -7.09
CA SER A 2 -14.81 -2.90 -7.67
C SER A 2 -15.83 -3.66 -8.53
N LEU A 3 -17.12 -3.55 -8.19
CA LEU A 3 -18.21 -3.91 -9.09
C LEU A 3 -18.53 -2.70 -9.99
N VAL A 4 -17.64 -2.44 -10.95
CA VAL A 4 -18.04 -1.74 -12.17
C VAL A 4 -19.00 -2.65 -12.92
N SER A 5 -20.16 -2.14 -13.34
CA SER A 5 -21.01 -2.88 -14.28
C SER A 5 -20.23 -3.02 -15.59
N VAL A 6 -19.91 -4.26 -15.97
CA VAL A 6 -19.06 -4.60 -17.14
C VAL A 6 -19.67 -4.10 -18.48
N THR A 7 -20.89 -3.59 -18.43
CA THR A 7 -21.68 -3.00 -19.50
C THR A 7 -21.35 -1.54 -19.84
N ASP A 8 -20.79 -0.74 -18.92
CA ASP A 8 -20.88 0.75 -19.01
C ASP A 8 -19.53 1.50 -19.03
N ASP A 9 -18.40 0.80 -19.21
CA ASP A 9 -17.11 1.46 -19.50
C ASP A 9 -17.12 1.98 -20.95
N TYR A 10 -17.18 3.30 -21.12
CA TYR A 10 -17.26 3.96 -22.41
C TYR A 10 -16.03 3.75 -23.30
N TYR A 11 -14.85 3.49 -22.71
CA TYR A 11 -13.64 3.14 -23.46
C TYR A 11 -13.71 1.69 -23.95
N MET A 12 -14.24 0.76 -23.15
CA MET A 12 -14.51 -0.61 -23.58
C MET A 12 -15.59 -0.67 -24.65
N ILE A 13 -16.70 0.05 -24.48
CA ILE A 13 -17.76 0.19 -25.50
C ILE A 13 -17.17 0.69 -26.82
N LEU A 14 -16.29 1.69 -26.78
CA LEU A 14 -15.62 2.22 -27.97
C LEU A 14 -14.36 1.43 -28.42
N GLU A 15 -14.07 0.25 -27.86
CA GLU A 15 -12.89 -0.58 -28.21
C GLU A 15 -11.53 0.18 -28.13
N VAL A 16 -11.43 1.22 -27.29
CA VAL A 16 -10.25 2.11 -27.14
C VAL A 16 -9.60 2.02 -25.76
N VAL A 17 -8.43 2.64 -25.61
CA VAL A 17 -7.73 2.81 -24.32
C VAL A 17 -8.03 4.17 -23.70
N GLN A 18 -7.94 4.32 -22.37
CA GLN A 18 -8.15 5.60 -21.69
C GLN A 18 -7.21 6.73 -22.18
N THR A 19 -6.03 6.38 -22.72
CA THR A 19 -5.08 7.31 -23.33
C THR A 19 -5.37 7.63 -24.81
N ALA A 20 -6.51 7.22 -25.36
CA ALA A 20 -6.81 7.41 -26.78
C ALA A 20 -7.07 8.88 -27.15
N THR A 21 -6.59 9.27 -28.33
CA THR A 21 -6.84 10.61 -28.91
C THR A 21 -8.26 10.73 -29.45
N LEU A 22 -8.73 11.97 -29.63
CA LEU A 22 -10.04 12.27 -30.20
C LEU A 22 -10.22 11.62 -31.60
N ASP A 23 -9.17 11.57 -32.41
CA ASP A 23 -9.18 10.90 -33.72
C ASP A 23 -9.37 9.39 -33.60
N GLN A 24 -8.75 8.75 -32.61
CA GLN A 24 -8.89 7.31 -32.37
C GLN A 24 -10.31 6.97 -31.88
N ILE A 25 -10.85 7.77 -30.97
CA ILE A 25 -12.24 7.67 -30.48
C ILE A 25 -13.23 7.85 -31.65
N THR A 26 -13.06 8.90 -32.46
CA THR A 26 -13.91 9.20 -33.63
C THR A 26 -13.81 8.13 -34.71
N LYS A 27 -12.62 7.56 -34.93
CA LYS A 27 -12.40 6.46 -35.88
C LYS A 27 -13.08 5.17 -35.41
N SER A 28 -12.94 4.82 -34.12
CA SER A 28 -13.57 3.62 -33.57
C SER A 28 -15.09 3.73 -33.55
N TYR A 29 -15.63 4.88 -33.12
CA TYR A 29 -17.07 5.17 -33.19
C TYR A 29 -17.63 4.94 -34.61
N LYS A 30 -16.98 5.47 -35.64
CA LYS A 30 -17.40 5.26 -37.05
C LYS A 30 -17.33 3.80 -37.48
N GLN A 31 -16.33 3.04 -37.03
CA GLN A 31 -16.21 1.62 -37.33
C GLN A 31 -17.30 0.79 -36.61
N GLN A 32 -17.61 1.10 -35.35
CA GLN A 32 -18.62 0.39 -34.59
C GLN A 32 -20.05 0.77 -34.96
N ALA A 33 -20.32 2.04 -35.29
CA ALA A 33 -21.62 2.48 -35.75
C ALA A 33 -22.05 1.76 -37.05
N LEU A 34 -21.08 1.29 -37.86
CA LEU A 34 -21.33 0.44 -39.02
C LEU A 34 -21.54 -1.05 -38.68
N LYS A 35 -20.95 -1.56 -37.58
CA LYS A 35 -21.19 -2.92 -37.05
C LYS A 35 -22.56 -3.05 -36.37
N LEU A 36 -22.94 -2.04 -35.59
CA LEU A 36 -24.10 -2.04 -34.68
C LEU A 36 -25.32 -1.30 -35.23
N HIS A 37 -25.31 -0.89 -36.51
CA HIS A 37 -26.43 -0.17 -37.10
C HIS A 37 -27.69 -1.05 -37.15
N PRO A 38 -28.86 -0.61 -36.63
CA PRO A 38 -30.06 -1.46 -36.54
C PRO A 38 -30.59 -1.92 -37.90
N ASP A 39 -30.44 -1.10 -38.95
CA ASP A 39 -30.74 -1.45 -40.36
C ASP A 39 -29.96 -2.69 -40.87
N LYS A 40 -28.78 -2.96 -40.31
CA LYS A 40 -27.86 -4.02 -40.76
C LYS A 40 -27.70 -5.18 -39.80
N ASN A 41 -28.25 -5.07 -38.59
CA ASN A 41 -28.15 -6.07 -37.55
C ASN A 41 -29.56 -6.33 -36.97
N PRO A 42 -30.30 -7.33 -37.47
CA PRO A 42 -31.73 -7.55 -37.17
C PRO A 42 -31.96 -8.19 -35.78
N ARG A 43 -31.13 -7.85 -34.79
CA ARG A 43 -31.25 -8.30 -33.41
C ARG A 43 -31.99 -7.26 -32.57
N HIS A 44 -32.71 -7.74 -31.56
CA HIS A 44 -33.41 -6.90 -30.60
C HIS A 44 -32.48 -6.03 -29.73
N ASP A 45 -31.21 -6.41 -29.58
CA ASP A 45 -30.17 -5.69 -28.83
C ASP A 45 -29.54 -4.50 -29.60
N ALA A 46 -29.67 -4.47 -30.94
CA ALA A 46 -28.92 -3.55 -31.78
C ALA A 46 -29.26 -2.07 -31.53
N THR A 47 -30.53 -1.75 -31.28
CA THR A 47 -30.99 -0.38 -30.98
C THR A 47 -30.41 0.13 -29.66
N GLU A 48 -30.36 -0.71 -28.63
CA GLU A 48 -29.83 -0.34 -27.31
C GLU A 48 -28.31 -0.21 -27.35
N ALA A 49 -27.62 -1.14 -28.00
CA ALA A 49 -26.17 -1.09 -28.23
C ALA A 49 -25.76 0.16 -29.04
N PHE A 50 -26.54 0.55 -30.05
CA PHE A 50 -26.29 1.76 -30.84
C PHE A 50 -26.49 3.04 -30.01
N GLN A 51 -27.52 3.10 -29.16
CA GLN A 51 -27.71 4.23 -28.23
C GLN A 51 -26.57 4.34 -27.20
N LEU A 52 -26.10 3.20 -26.67
CA LEU A 52 -24.99 3.15 -25.72
C LEU A 52 -23.66 3.59 -26.36
N LEU A 53 -23.37 3.12 -27.58
CA LEU A 53 -22.25 3.58 -28.40
C LEU A 53 -22.31 5.10 -28.67
N GLY A 54 -23.51 5.64 -28.94
CA GLY A 54 -23.75 7.06 -29.09
C GLY A 54 -23.38 7.85 -27.82
N LYS A 55 -23.92 7.46 -26.66
CA LYS A 55 -23.63 8.08 -25.35
C LYS A 55 -22.13 8.05 -25.03
N ALA A 56 -21.47 6.91 -25.23
CA ALA A 56 -20.03 6.77 -25.02
C ALA A 56 -19.22 7.77 -25.87
N TYR A 57 -19.59 7.95 -27.15
CA TYR A 57 -18.95 8.94 -28.02
C TYR A 57 -19.27 10.38 -27.62
N GLU A 58 -20.49 10.69 -27.19
CA GLU A 58 -20.87 12.04 -26.73
C GLU A 58 -20.11 12.48 -25.47
N THR A 59 -19.83 11.56 -24.55
CA THR A 59 -19.02 11.83 -23.35
C THR A 59 -17.53 11.87 -23.66
N LEU A 60 -16.98 10.92 -24.43
CA LEU A 60 -15.52 10.84 -24.64
C LEU A 60 -14.96 11.77 -25.74
N ARG A 61 -15.81 12.36 -26.60
CA ARG A 61 -15.38 13.37 -27.58
C ARG A 61 -15.20 14.77 -26.99
N ASP A 62 -15.77 15.00 -25.82
CA ASP A 62 -15.92 16.30 -25.16
C ASP A 62 -14.94 16.33 -23.97
N GLY A 63 -14.01 17.28 -23.96
CA GLY A 63 -12.89 17.28 -23.02
C GLY A 63 -13.33 17.38 -21.55
N ASP A 64 -14.28 18.25 -21.27
CA ASP A 64 -14.77 18.51 -19.92
C ASP A 64 -15.62 17.33 -19.42
N LYS A 65 -16.47 16.77 -20.30
CA LYS A 65 -17.26 15.56 -19.97
C LYS A 65 -16.40 14.32 -19.80
N ARG A 66 -15.35 14.17 -20.61
CA ARG A 66 -14.37 13.09 -20.48
C ARG A 66 -13.61 13.20 -19.16
N GLN A 67 -13.13 14.39 -18.80
CA GLN A 67 -12.48 14.60 -17.50
C GLN A 67 -13.44 14.33 -16.33
N ALA A 68 -14.70 14.77 -16.40
CA ALA A 68 -15.71 14.46 -15.39
C ALA A 68 -15.99 12.95 -15.30
N TYR A 69 -16.03 12.24 -16.44
CA TYR A 69 -16.19 10.79 -16.49
C TYR A 69 -14.98 10.05 -15.89
N ASP A 70 -13.76 10.42 -16.29
CA ASP A 70 -12.51 9.82 -15.78
C ASP A 70 -12.31 10.06 -14.26
N LEU A 71 -12.85 11.16 -13.71
CA LEU A 71 -12.84 11.46 -12.27
C LEU A 71 -13.83 10.60 -11.45
N ILE A 72 -14.98 10.26 -12.02
CA ILE A 72 -16.02 9.45 -11.35
C ILE A 72 -15.79 7.95 -11.58
N TYR A 73 -15.30 7.59 -12.76
CA TYR A 73 -15.10 6.23 -13.24
C TYR A 73 -13.63 6.03 -13.66
N PRO A 74 -12.70 5.83 -12.71
CA PRO A 74 -11.33 5.46 -13.03
C PRO A 74 -11.32 4.10 -13.74
N SER A 75 -11.21 4.11 -15.07
CA SER A 75 -11.34 2.90 -15.91
C SER A 75 -10.35 1.83 -15.45
N VAL A 76 -10.83 0.59 -15.32
CA VAL A 76 -10.00 -0.50 -14.79
C VAL A 76 -8.86 -0.77 -15.79
N PRO A 77 -7.58 -0.59 -15.42
CA PRO A 77 -6.49 -0.79 -16.35
C PRO A 77 -6.55 -2.22 -16.90
N LYS A 78 -6.74 -2.36 -18.22
CA LYS A 78 -6.70 -3.66 -18.88
C LYS A 78 -5.38 -4.33 -18.54
N VAL A 79 -5.43 -5.35 -17.67
CA VAL A 79 -4.29 -6.20 -17.33
C VAL A 79 -3.83 -6.84 -18.64
N ARG A 80 -2.82 -6.23 -19.24
CA ARG A 80 -2.08 -6.87 -20.33
C ARG A 80 -1.48 -8.13 -19.72
N ALA A 81 -1.77 -9.27 -20.33
CA ALA A 81 -0.97 -10.46 -20.07
C ALA A 81 0.52 -10.06 -20.18
N PRO A 82 1.41 -10.55 -19.29
CA PRO A 82 2.82 -10.17 -19.31
C PRO A 82 3.40 -10.29 -20.72
N PRO A 83 4.25 -9.35 -21.17
CA PRO A 83 4.79 -9.39 -22.51
C PRO A 83 5.48 -10.73 -22.75
N GLU A 84 4.94 -11.49 -23.70
CA GLU A 84 5.34 -12.86 -24.00
C GLU A 84 6.86 -12.92 -24.19
N VAL A 85 7.54 -13.70 -23.33
CA VAL A 85 9.00 -13.75 -23.30
C VAL A 85 9.50 -14.50 -24.52
N LYS A 86 9.68 -13.76 -25.62
CA LYS A 86 10.29 -14.27 -26.84
C LYS A 86 11.73 -14.66 -26.54
N GLN A 87 11.93 -15.97 -26.45
CA GLN A 87 13.24 -16.59 -26.23
C GLN A 87 14.23 -16.10 -27.28
N ASN A 88 15.45 -15.77 -26.85
CA ASN A 88 16.48 -15.18 -27.69
C ASN A 88 17.34 -16.26 -28.37
N PRO A 89 17.30 -16.43 -29.71
CA PRO A 89 18.19 -17.34 -30.43
C PRO A 89 19.55 -16.67 -30.64
N LEU A 90 20.64 -17.41 -30.40
CA LEU A 90 21.98 -16.85 -30.31
C LEU A 90 22.63 -16.49 -31.67
N ALA A 91 23.34 -15.36 -31.68
CA ALA A 91 24.52 -15.03 -32.51
C ALA A 91 24.43 -14.96 -34.05
N LYS A 92 24.62 -13.72 -34.58
CA LYS A 92 25.32 -13.29 -35.82
C LYS A 92 25.08 -11.77 -36.00
N GLN A 93 25.98 -10.92 -36.52
CA GLN A 93 27.38 -11.08 -36.95
C GLN A 93 28.13 -9.73 -36.75
N ASN A 94 29.45 -9.71 -36.93
CA ASN A 94 30.37 -8.65 -36.53
C ASN A 94 30.53 -7.49 -37.54
N HIS A 95 30.88 -6.31 -36.99
CA HIS A 95 31.65 -5.19 -37.60
C HIS A 95 31.07 -4.36 -38.77
N GLN A 96 31.05 -3.03 -38.57
CA GLN A 96 32.03 -2.13 -39.24
C GLN A 96 32.23 -0.83 -38.43
N ALA A 97 33.34 -0.10 -38.67
CA ALA A 97 33.75 1.06 -37.87
C ALA A 97 34.37 2.19 -38.71
N LYS A 98 34.23 3.44 -38.25
CA LYS A 98 35.02 4.66 -38.53
C LYS A 98 34.59 5.75 -37.51
N GLN A 99 35.44 6.17 -36.57
CA GLN A 99 36.36 7.34 -36.63
C GLN A 99 35.60 8.70 -36.62
N ASN A 100 35.55 9.53 -35.55
CA ASN A 100 36.60 10.25 -34.73
C ASN A 100 36.97 11.64 -35.34
N PRO A 101 37.39 12.74 -34.64
CA PRO A 101 37.67 12.98 -33.19
C PRO A 101 37.06 14.29 -32.56
N GLN A 102 37.53 14.63 -31.33
CA GLN A 102 37.54 15.94 -30.61
C GLN A 102 36.34 16.27 -29.66
N ALA A 103 36.54 16.77 -28.42
CA ALA A 103 37.78 16.97 -27.64
C ALA A 103 37.58 17.12 -26.09
N LYS A 104 38.57 16.62 -25.32
CA LYS A 104 39.10 17.09 -24.00
C LYS A 104 38.16 17.13 -22.77
N GLN A 105 38.39 16.27 -21.76
CA GLN A 105 39.17 16.51 -20.49
C GLN A 105 38.29 17.08 -19.34
N ASN A 106 38.34 16.63 -18.07
CA ASN A 106 39.39 15.91 -17.31
C ASN A 106 38.87 14.71 -16.47
N THR A 107 39.79 13.88 -15.98
CA THR A 107 39.64 12.94 -14.84
C THR A 107 40.79 13.18 -13.83
N PRO A 108 40.78 12.59 -12.60
CA PRO A 108 41.22 11.20 -12.35
C PRO A 108 40.07 10.32 -11.78
N ALA A 109 39.91 9.02 -12.07
CA ALA A 109 40.79 7.85 -11.79
C ALA A 109 40.91 7.54 -10.28
N LYS A 110 40.81 6.29 -9.77
CA LYS A 110 40.73 4.91 -10.34
C LYS A 110 40.15 3.98 -9.21
N GLN A 111 39.85 2.66 -9.27
CA GLN A 111 39.96 1.51 -10.21
C GLN A 111 38.84 0.50 -9.77
N THR A 112 38.10 -0.25 -10.62
CA THR A 112 38.38 -1.60 -11.19
C THR A 112 38.98 -2.62 -10.16
N SER A 113 38.54 -3.90 -10.03
CA SER A 113 37.79 -4.80 -10.95
C SER A 113 36.98 -5.90 -10.21
N GLN A 114 36.08 -6.60 -10.93
CA GLN A 114 35.66 -7.98 -10.59
C GLN A 114 36.65 -9.01 -11.19
N THR A 115 36.84 -10.16 -10.52
CA THR A 115 37.37 -11.43 -11.08
C THR A 115 36.71 -12.62 -10.36
N GLN A 116 36.66 -13.79 -11.00
CA GLN A 116 35.91 -14.98 -10.57
C GLN A 116 36.75 -16.02 -9.77
N TYR A 117 36.08 -17.05 -9.25
CA TYR A 117 36.67 -18.23 -8.58
C TYR A 117 37.30 -19.23 -9.57
N SER A 118 38.38 -19.90 -9.14
CA SER A 118 38.61 -21.34 -9.35
C SER A 118 39.71 -21.87 -8.40
N GLU A 119 39.74 -23.18 -8.14
CA GLU A 119 40.41 -23.85 -7.01
C GLU A 119 41.95 -23.91 -7.05
N ALA A 120 42.58 -23.97 -5.86
CA ALA A 120 43.49 -25.08 -5.48
C ALA A 120 43.91 -25.04 -3.99
N SER A 121 44.05 -26.24 -3.39
CA SER A 121 44.87 -26.60 -2.21
C SER A 121 44.77 -25.82 -0.88
N SER A 122 44.35 -26.54 0.18
CA SER A 122 44.66 -26.19 1.58
C SER A 122 46.15 -26.46 1.88
N PRO A 123 46.75 -25.81 2.91
CA PRO A 123 46.75 -26.46 4.22
C PRO A 123 46.44 -25.54 5.42
N GLN A 124 45.42 -25.95 6.17
CA GLN A 124 45.28 -25.86 7.64
C GLN A 124 46.28 -24.95 8.40
N ALA A 125 45.90 -23.68 8.62
CA ALA A 125 46.57 -22.80 9.58
C ALA A 125 45.55 -21.86 10.30
N GLU A 126 45.50 -21.99 11.63
CA GLU A 126 45.01 -21.04 12.65
C GLU A 126 43.83 -20.08 12.31
N GLN A 127 42.66 -20.37 12.90
CA GLN A 127 41.49 -19.50 12.90
C GLN A 127 41.77 -18.15 13.62
N ARG A 128 41.67 -17.02 12.92
CA ARG A 128 41.68 -15.67 13.51
C ARG A 128 40.27 -15.07 13.62
N PRO A 129 39.90 -14.41 14.74
CA PRO A 129 38.53 -13.97 14.99
C PRO A 129 38.18 -12.62 14.31
N HIS A 130 37.79 -12.69 13.05
CA HIS A 130 37.15 -11.62 12.27
C HIS A 130 35.97 -12.26 11.49
N THR A 131 34.74 -11.75 11.40
CA THR A 131 34.19 -10.41 11.68
C THR A 131 32.74 -10.46 12.26
N ARG A 132 32.56 -10.39 13.59
CA ARG A 132 31.19 -10.43 14.18
C ARG A 132 30.46 -9.08 14.28
N LYS A 133 31.18 -7.95 14.31
CA LYS A 133 30.54 -6.61 14.41
C LYS A 133 29.67 -6.24 13.20
N SER A 134 29.91 -6.84 12.03
CA SER A 134 29.10 -6.67 10.83
C SER A 134 27.76 -7.41 10.89
N GLU A 135 27.69 -8.52 11.63
CA GLU A 135 26.50 -9.37 11.75
C GLU A 135 25.46 -8.65 12.64
N ALA A 136 25.87 -8.17 13.81
CA ALA A 136 25.04 -7.35 14.70
C ALA A 136 24.45 -6.10 14.03
N LEU A 137 25.23 -5.44 13.15
CA LEU A 137 24.76 -4.27 12.40
C LEU A 137 23.73 -4.66 11.33
N SER A 138 23.88 -5.83 10.70
CA SER A 138 22.88 -6.40 9.80
C SER A 138 21.57 -6.70 10.52
N GLU A 139 21.60 -7.28 11.72
CA GLU A 139 20.40 -7.53 12.53
C GLU A 139 19.66 -6.24 12.87
N THR A 140 20.37 -5.19 13.30
CA THR A 140 19.74 -3.89 13.58
C THR A 140 19.18 -3.23 12.31
N ALA A 141 19.77 -3.47 11.15
CA ALA A 141 19.22 -3.01 9.88
C ALA A 141 17.96 -3.79 9.47
N GLN A 142 17.92 -5.12 9.68
CA GLN A 142 16.74 -5.96 9.44
C GLN A 142 15.56 -5.53 10.35
N ILE A 143 15.84 -5.28 11.63
CA ILE A 143 14.89 -4.71 12.60
C ILE A 143 14.30 -3.39 12.09
N ALA A 144 15.15 -2.46 11.64
CA ALA A 144 14.71 -1.15 11.13
C ALA A 144 13.91 -1.27 9.81
N ILE A 145 14.26 -2.22 8.93
CA ILE A 145 13.54 -2.50 7.68
C ILE A 145 12.13 -3.04 7.97
N LEU A 146 11.98 -3.98 8.90
CA LEU A 146 10.68 -4.52 9.32
C LEU A 146 9.81 -3.44 9.98
N GLN A 147 10.39 -2.60 10.86
CA GLN A 147 9.67 -1.47 11.46
C GLN A 147 9.19 -0.46 10.41
N LYS A 148 10.01 -0.14 9.41
CA LYS A 148 9.64 0.75 8.31
C LYS A 148 8.55 0.13 7.42
N SER A 149 8.68 -1.16 7.08
CA SER A 149 7.66 -1.94 6.36
C SER A 149 6.30 -1.87 7.07
N LYS A 150 6.29 -2.09 8.39
CA LYS A 150 5.06 -2.02 9.21
C LYS A 150 4.43 -0.62 9.21
N GLN A 151 5.26 0.44 9.32
CA GLN A 151 4.78 1.83 9.22
C GLN A 151 4.19 2.16 7.85
N GLU A 152 4.78 1.64 6.77
CA GLU A 152 4.28 1.85 5.40
C GLU A 152 2.97 1.08 5.17
N ARG A 153 2.87 -0.19 5.61
CA ARG A 153 1.63 -0.98 5.55
C ARG A 153 0.49 -0.37 6.37
N GLU A 154 0.75 0.14 7.58
CA GLU A 154 -0.27 0.83 8.39
C GLU A 154 -0.77 2.11 7.70
N VAL A 155 0.12 2.90 7.08
CA VAL A 155 -0.29 4.11 6.32
C VAL A 155 -1.13 3.75 5.09
N GLU A 156 -0.75 2.70 4.35
CA GLU A 156 -1.54 2.18 3.21
C GLU A 156 -2.90 1.63 3.68
N TRP A 157 -2.94 0.93 4.82
CA TRP A 157 -4.17 0.40 5.42
C TRP A 157 -5.11 1.51 5.86
N GLN A 158 -4.63 2.54 6.55
CA GLN A 158 -5.45 3.70 6.92
C GLN A 158 -5.95 4.46 5.69
N ALA A 159 -5.13 4.63 4.65
CA ALA A 159 -5.57 5.26 3.40
C ALA A 159 -6.69 4.44 2.70
N LEU A 160 -6.52 3.12 2.63
CA LEU A 160 -7.51 2.19 2.07
C LEU A 160 -8.82 2.22 2.88
N LYS A 161 -8.73 2.16 4.21
CA LYS A 161 -9.86 2.19 5.13
C LYS A 161 -10.66 3.48 4.99
N ASN A 162 -10.01 4.65 5.01
CA ASN A 162 -10.67 5.94 4.82
C ASN A 162 -11.41 6.04 3.46
N SER A 163 -10.86 5.44 2.40
CA SER A 163 -11.50 5.38 1.07
C SER A 163 -12.78 4.52 1.07
N TYR A 164 -12.72 3.35 1.74
CA TYR A 164 -13.90 2.49 1.91
C TYR A 164 -14.94 3.12 2.85
N ASP A 165 -14.54 3.70 3.98
CA ASP A 165 -15.44 4.33 4.95
C ASP A 165 -16.22 5.51 4.32
N SER A 166 -15.57 6.30 3.46
CA SER A 166 -16.23 7.35 2.67
C SER A 166 -17.27 6.77 1.69
N SER A 167 -16.94 5.65 1.03
CA SER A 167 -17.84 4.95 0.10
C SER A 167 -19.05 4.32 0.82
N ILE A 168 -18.81 3.74 2.00
CA ILE A 168 -19.84 3.18 2.90
C ILE A 168 -20.74 4.29 3.45
N LEU A 169 -20.19 5.45 3.80
CA LEU A 169 -20.96 6.60 4.25
C LEU A 169 -21.94 7.08 3.17
N GLU A 170 -21.50 7.14 1.90
CA GLU A 170 -22.37 7.58 0.80
C GLU A 170 -23.48 6.57 0.49
N LEU A 171 -23.17 5.26 0.48
CA LEU A 171 -24.20 4.21 0.36
C LEU A 171 -25.21 4.27 1.51
N HIS A 172 -24.80 4.58 2.75
CA HIS A 172 -25.74 4.78 3.86
C HIS A 172 -26.66 5.98 3.64
N LYS A 173 -26.16 7.11 3.11
CA LYS A 173 -27.00 8.27 2.75
C LYS A 173 -28.00 7.90 1.66
N GLU A 174 -27.56 7.23 0.60
CA GLU A 174 -28.42 6.80 -0.51
C GLU A 174 -29.52 5.84 -0.02
N ILE A 175 -29.16 4.85 0.80
CA ILE A 175 -30.11 3.92 1.43
C ILE A 175 -31.16 4.69 2.26
N GLN A 176 -30.74 5.63 3.11
CA GLN A 176 -31.66 6.44 3.91
C GLN A 176 -32.58 7.31 3.05
N TRP A 177 -32.04 7.97 2.01
CA TRP A 177 -32.81 8.80 1.09
C TRP A 177 -33.86 7.97 0.34
N LEU A 178 -33.46 6.86 -0.28
CA LEU A 178 -34.37 5.93 -0.96
C LEU A 178 -35.44 5.37 0.00
N GLN A 179 -35.11 5.10 1.26
CA GLN A 179 -36.08 4.64 2.26
C GLN A 179 -37.13 5.69 2.62
N GLN A 180 -36.76 6.97 2.75
CA GLN A 180 -37.77 8.03 2.95
C GLN A 180 -38.60 8.24 1.68
N GLU A 181 -37.99 8.13 0.51
CA GLU A 181 -38.62 8.46 -0.77
C GLU A 181 -39.53 7.34 -1.32
N ILE A 182 -39.26 6.07 -0.99
CA ILE A 182 -40.24 4.99 -1.20
C ILE A 182 -41.44 5.20 -0.24
N LYS A 183 -41.16 5.60 1.00
CA LYS A 183 -42.18 5.87 2.03
C LYS A 183 -43.05 7.09 1.71
N THR A 184 -42.55 8.14 1.06
CA THR A 184 -43.39 9.25 0.57
C THR A 184 -44.34 8.76 -0.53
N LEU A 185 -43.85 7.99 -1.50
CA LEU A 185 -44.67 7.38 -2.56
C LEU A 185 -45.74 6.41 -2.01
N ASP A 186 -45.39 5.53 -1.08
CA ASP A 186 -46.33 4.62 -0.41
C ASP A 186 -47.41 5.40 0.39
N ASN A 187 -47.03 6.49 1.08
CA ASN A 187 -47.99 7.34 1.79
C ASN A 187 -48.98 8.05 0.84
N ILE A 188 -48.53 8.46 -0.34
CA ILE A 188 -49.39 9.11 -1.34
C ILE A 188 -50.40 8.10 -1.91
N GLU A 189 -49.98 6.88 -2.22
CA GLU A 189 -50.89 5.80 -2.64
C GLU A 189 -51.88 5.42 -1.52
N ALA A 190 -51.41 5.34 -0.27
CA ALA A 190 -52.27 5.10 0.90
C ALA A 190 -53.28 6.23 1.14
N PHE A 191 -52.95 7.47 0.80
CA PHE A 191 -53.89 8.59 0.84
C PHE A 191 -54.92 8.51 -0.30
N GLU A 192 -54.48 8.25 -1.53
CA GLU A 192 -55.36 8.17 -2.71
C GLU A 192 -56.34 6.99 -2.64
N THR A 193 -55.91 5.84 -2.12
CA THR A 193 -56.77 4.67 -1.91
C THR A 193 -57.82 4.94 -0.82
N ARG A 194 -57.45 5.61 0.28
CA ARG A 194 -58.41 6.08 1.31
C ARG A 194 -59.39 7.11 0.75
N LYS A 195 -58.94 8.00 -0.14
CA LYS A 195 -59.81 8.98 -0.83
C LYS A 195 -60.83 8.26 -1.73
N LYS A 196 -60.36 7.41 -2.67
CA LYS A 196 -61.23 6.58 -3.54
C LYS A 196 -62.24 5.77 -2.72
N ALA A 197 -61.80 5.12 -1.64
CA ALA A 197 -62.68 4.30 -0.78
C ALA A 197 -63.77 5.13 -0.06
N ARG A 198 -63.43 6.34 0.41
CA ARG A 198 -64.39 7.27 1.04
C ARG A 198 -65.42 7.78 0.01
N GLU A 199 -64.98 8.09 -1.20
CA GLU A 199 -65.85 8.52 -2.30
C GLU A 199 -66.84 7.42 -2.70
N SER A 200 -66.36 6.18 -2.90
CA SER A 200 -67.24 5.03 -3.17
C SER A 200 -68.22 4.73 -2.02
N ASN A 201 -67.83 4.99 -0.76
CA ASN A 201 -68.72 4.80 0.39
C ASN A 201 -69.84 5.85 0.44
N TRP A 202 -69.59 7.08 0.00
CA TRP A 202 -70.61 8.14 -0.08
C TRP A 202 -71.63 7.89 -1.20
N GLY A 203 -71.17 7.37 -2.35
CA GLY A 203 -72.04 7.00 -3.47
C GLY A 203 -73.14 6.00 -3.10
N THR A 204 -72.87 5.07 -2.17
CA THR A 204 -73.83 4.06 -1.69
C THR A 204 -74.97 4.66 -0.84
N TRP A 205 -74.74 5.79 -0.16
CA TRP A 205 -75.72 6.35 0.79
C TRP A 205 -76.68 7.38 0.15
N ILE A 206 -76.25 8.03 -0.94
CA ILE A 206 -76.96 9.18 -1.54
C ILE A 206 -78.12 8.77 -2.47
N VAL A 207 -78.26 7.49 -2.82
CA VAL A 207 -79.36 6.97 -3.66
C VAL A 207 -80.76 7.10 -3.00
N SER A 208 -80.82 7.42 -1.70
CA SER A 208 -82.07 7.43 -0.91
C SER A 208 -82.80 8.79 -0.82
N SER A 209 -82.28 9.90 -1.38
CA SER A 209 -82.94 11.22 -1.29
C SER A 209 -82.91 12.04 -2.58
N LYS A 210 -84.06 12.63 -2.93
CA LYS A 210 -84.24 13.45 -4.15
C LYS A 210 -83.52 14.81 -4.03
N GLY A 211 -82.43 14.99 -4.76
CA GLY A 211 -81.83 16.32 -4.95
C GLY A 211 -80.66 16.29 -5.92
N LYS A 212 -80.73 17.13 -6.98
CA LYS A 212 -79.68 17.45 -7.96
C LYS A 212 -78.44 16.53 -7.99
N LYS A 213 -78.31 15.76 -9.08
CA LYS A 213 -76.99 15.46 -9.65
C LYS A 213 -76.26 16.78 -9.92
N VAL A 214 -75.32 17.12 -9.05
CA VAL A 214 -74.04 17.68 -9.52
C VAL A 214 -73.23 16.42 -9.83
N GLU A 215 -73.13 16.08 -11.11
CA GLU A 215 -72.14 15.10 -11.54
C GLU A 215 -70.79 15.80 -11.51
N ASP A 216 -69.87 15.29 -10.70
CA ASP A 216 -68.46 15.65 -10.78
C ASP A 216 -67.91 15.07 -12.09
N VAL A 217 -68.10 15.83 -13.18
CA VAL A 217 -67.55 15.52 -14.50
C VAL A 217 -66.06 15.84 -14.50
N ASP A 218 -65.31 15.05 -13.74
CA ASP A 218 -63.95 14.65 -14.11
C ASP A 218 -64.01 14.22 -15.58
N ASN A 219 -63.39 14.97 -16.49
CA ASN A 219 -63.29 14.57 -17.90
C ASN A 219 -62.66 13.18 -18.01
N GLU A 220 -62.97 12.43 -19.09
CA GLU A 220 -62.32 11.13 -19.32
C GLU A 220 -60.79 11.31 -19.45
N ASP A 221 -60.35 12.39 -20.11
CA ASP A 221 -58.95 12.86 -20.17
C ASP A 221 -58.32 13.03 -18.77
N GLU A 222 -59.08 13.56 -17.81
CA GLU A 222 -58.59 13.83 -16.46
C GLU A 222 -58.47 12.56 -15.62
N LYS A 223 -59.39 11.59 -15.83
CA LYS A 223 -59.31 10.26 -15.23
C LYS A 223 -58.12 9.49 -15.80
N GLU A 224 -57.90 9.55 -17.11
CA GLU A 224 -56.74 8.95 -17.77
C GLU A 224 -55.43 9.58 -17.28
N HIS A 225 -55.36 10.92 -17.19
CA HIS A 225 -54.22 11.62 -16.61
C HIS A 225 -53.95 11.19 -15.16
N LYS A 226 -55.00 11.13 -14.31
CA LYS A 226 -54.91 10.67 -12.92
C LYS A 226 -54.44 9.21 -12.78
N GLU A 227 -54.67 8.36 -13.77
CA GLU A 227 -54.20 6.96 -13.78
C GLU A 227 -52.79 6.84 -14.36
N ASN A 228 -52.46 7.56 -15.43
CA ASN A 228 -51.10 7.67 -15.98
C ASN A 228 -50.10 8.18 -14.92
N GLU A 229 -50.49 9.16 -14.09
CA GLU A 229 -49.66 9.61 -12.95
C GLU A 229 -49.53 8.57 -11.83
N ARG A 230 -50.49 7.64 -11.64
CA ARG A 230 -50.31 6.50 -10.73
C ARG A 230 -49.29 5.52 -11.29
N GLN A 231 -49.38 5.19 -12.57
CA GLN A 231 -48.46 4.25 -13.24
C GLN A 231 -47.02 4.78 -13.19
N LYS A 232 -46.78 6.06 -13.51
CA LYS A 232 -45.46 6.70 -13.38
C LYS A 232 -44.88 6.56 -11.96
N ARG A 233 -45.66 6.89 -10.93
CA ARG A 233 -45.25 6.76 -9.52
C ARG A 233 -45.07 5.32 -9.06
N GLY A 234 -45.78 4.35 -9.66
CA GLY A 234 -45.52 2.93 -9.47
C GLY A 234 -44.14 2.52 -10.01
N ILE A 235 -43.88 2.80 -11.28
CA ILE A 235 -42.60 2.54 -11.97
C ILE A 235 -41.44 3.20 -11.22
N GLU A 236 -41.59 4.47 -10.82
CA GLU A 236 -40.59 5.21 -10.05
C GLU A 236 -40.30 4.55 -8.69
N ARG A 237 -41.34 4.12 -7.96
CA ARG A 237 -41.20 3.46 -6.66
C ARG A 237 -40.50 2.11 -6.79
N ASP A 238 -40.80 1.34 -7.83
CA ASP A 238 -40.18 0.03 -8.05
C ASP A 238 -38.74 0.15 -8.55
N TRP A 239 -38.42 1.18 -9.34
CA TRP A 239 -37.03 1.55 -9.64
C TRP A 239 -36.26 1.98 -8.38
N LYS A 240 -36.87 2.81 -7.51
CA LYS A 240 -36.29 3.20 -6.21
C LYS A 240 -36.07 1.99 -5.29
N LYS A 241 -37.00 1.02 -5.24
CA LYS A 241 -36.82 -0.26 -4.50
C LYS A 241 -35.66 -1.10 -5.07
N MET A 242 -35.56 -1.22 -6.39
CA MET A 242 -34.47 -1.95 -7.04
C MET A 242 -33.11 -1.30 -6.74
N ARG A 243 -33.02 0.03 -6.82
CA ARG A 243 -31.81 0.80 -6.46
C ARG A 243 -31.46 0.63 -4.97
N LEU A 244 -32.45 0.61 -4.09
CA LEU A 244 -32.27 0.39 -2.65
C LEU A 244 -31.66 -0.98 -2.34
N GLU A 245 -32.15 -2.06 -2.97
CA GLU A 245 -31.55 -3.39 -2.80
C GLU A 245 -30.13 -3.47 -3.39
N LEU A 246 -29.87 -2.82 -4.54
CA LEU A 246 -28.53 -2.76 -5.10
C LEU A 246 -27.54 -1.99 -4.20
N ALA A 247 -27.96 -0.86 -3.60
CA ALA A 247 -27.15 -0.15 -2.62
C ALA A 247 -26.88 -1.01 -1.36
N ARG A 248 -27.88 -1.79 -0.92
CA ARG A 248 -27.75 -2.73 0.21
C ARG A 248 -26.82 -3.91 -0.08
N THR A 249 -26.77 -4.43 -1.30
CA THR A 249 -25.83 -5.51 -1.66
C THR A 249 -24.40 -4.99 -1.82
N LEU A 250 -24.22 -3.82 -2.44
CA LEU A 250 -22.91 -3.15 -2.51
C LEU A 250 -22.35 -2.86 -1.12
N LEU A 251 -23.15 -2.31 -0.20
CA LEU A 251 -22.74 -2.02 1.17
C LEU A 251 -22.19 -3.27 1.88
N LYS A 252 -22.93 -4.40 1.79
CA LYS A 252 -22.51 -5.69 2.39
C LYS A 252 -21.19 -6.21 1.81
N GLU A 253 -20.97 -6.06 0.50
CA GLU A 253 -19.72 -6.51 -0.12
C GLU A 253 -18.56 -5.57 0.24
N LEU A 254 -18.75 -4.25 0.33
CA LEU A 254 -17.72 -3.33 0.84
C LEU A 254 -17.34 -3.66 2.29
N GLU A 255 -18.32 -3.85 3.18
CA GLU A 255 -18.08 -4.28 4.56
C GLU A 255 -17.27 -5.58 4.64
N ARG A 256 -17.61 -6.55 3.78
CA ARG A 256 -16.90 -7.83 3.71
C ARG A 256 -15.47 -7.67 3.21
N LEU A 257 -15.26 -6.86 2.16
CA LEU A 257 -13.96 -6.56 1.59
C LEU A 257 -13.01 -5.88 2.58
N ILE A 258 -13.52 -4.96 3.42
CA ILE A 258 -12.74 -4.36 4.53
C ILE A 258 -12.34 -5.44 5.53
N LYS A 259 -13.29 -6.26 6.00
CA LYS A 259 -13.03 -7.35 6.96
C LYS A 259 -12.07 -8.42 6.41
N ASP A 260 -12.06 -8.64 5.09
CA ASP A 260 -11.13 -9.56 4.41
C ASP A 260 -9.77 -8.91 4.07
N ALA A 261 -9.63 -7.59 4.22
CA ALA A 261 -8.36 -6.85 4.15
C ALA A 261 -7.73 -6.67 5.55
N GLU A 262 -8.53 -6.33 6.55
CA GLU A 262 -8.15 -6.19 7.97
C GLU A 262 -7.44 -7.47 8.47
N LYS A 263 -8.05 -8.64 8.28
CA LYS A 263 -7.45 -9.95 8.60
C LYS A 263 -6.09 -10.22 7.93
N LYS A 264 -5.82 -9.61 6.77
CA LYS A 264 -4.53 -9.78 6.06
C LYS A 264 -3.48 -8.86 6.64
N HIS A 265 -3.84 -7.60 6.86
CA HIS A 265 -3.00 -6.64 7.57
C HIS A 265 -2.57 -7.19 8.93
N ASP A 266 -3.51 -7.69 9.73
CA ASP A 266 -3.26 -8.29 11.04
C ASP A 266 -2.36 -9.54 10.97
N ALA A 267 -2.51 -10.36 9.92
CA ALA A 267 -1.68 -11.56 9.72
C ALA A 267 -0.24 -11.22 9.29
N GLU A 268 -0.07 -10.24 8.40
CA GLU A 268 1.24 -9.72 7.99
C GLU A 268 1.96 -9.02 9.15
N ASP A 269 1.22 -8.25 9.96
CA ASP A 269 1.72 -7.62 11.20
C ASP A 269 2.18 -8.64 12.24
N LEU A 270 1.40 -9.71 12.44
CA LEU A 270 1.77 -10.78 13.35
C LEU A 270 3.03 -11.53 12.85
N GLU A 271 3.18 -11.74 11.54
CA GLU A 271 4.37 -12.38 10.99
C GLU A 271 5.62 -11.50 11.15
N ASP A 272 5.50 -10.18 10.92
CA ASP A 272 6.59 -9.22 11.15
C ASP A 272 6.95 -9.08 12.64
N ASP A 273 5.97 -9.06 13.54
CA ASP A 273 6.22 -9.05 14.99
C ASP A 273 6.90 -10.35 15.48
N LEU A 274 6.58 -11.50 14.87
CA LEU A 274 7.28 -12.77 15.13
C LEU A 274 8.74 -12.72 14.64
N LYS A 275 9.02 -12.19 13.44
CA LYS A 275 10.39 -11.98 12.93
C LYS A 275 11.18 -11.05 13.86
N MET A 276 10.59 -9.91 14.21
CA MET A 276 11.15 -8.95 15.16
C MET A 276 11.45 -9.59 16.52
N GLY A 277 10.54 -10.40 17.05
CA GLY A 277 10.70 -11.13 18.30
C GLY A 277 11.81 -12.20 18.28
N VAL A 278 12.17 -12.73 17.11
CA VAL A 278 13.37 -13.58 16.94
C VAL A 278 14.64 -12.72 16.90
N LEU A 279 14.66 -11.67 16.08
CA LEU A 279 15.82 -10.77 15.96
C LEU A 279 16.19 -10.12 17.30
N TYR A 280 15.21 -9.66 18.09
CA TYR A 280 15.45 -9.12 19.43
C TYR A 280 16.08 -10.14 20.39
N LYS A 281 15.71 -11.43 20.32
CA LYS A 281 16.33 -12.48 21.17
C LYS A 281 17.79 -12.71 20.81
N ILE A 282 18.13 -12.70 19.52
CA ILE A 282 19.51 -12.83 19.05
C ILE A 282 20.32 -11.60 19.49
N TRP A 283 19.82 -10.40 19.19
CA TRP A 283 20.44 -9.12 19.54
C TRP A 283 20.68 -8.94 21.05
N SER A 284 19.75 -9.41 21.89
CA SER A 284 19.88 -9.35 23.36
C SER A 284 21.00 -10.25 23.86
N ARG A 285 21.04 -11.50 23.40
CA ARG A 285 22.13 -12.45 23.71
C ARG A 285 23.48 -11.95 23.21
N GLU A 286 23.52 -11.41 21.99
CA GLU A 286 24.68 -10.73 21.40
C GLU A 286 25.19 -9.59 22.30
N ALA A 287 24.28 -8.80 22.89
CA ALA A 287 24.62 -7.69 23.79
C ALA A 287 25.15 -8.16 25.15
N GLU A 288 24.60 -9.25 25.71
CA GLU A 288 25.10 -9.89 26.93
C GLU A 288 26.53 -10.42 26.72
N GLU A 289 26.74 -11.26 25.70
CA GLU A 289 28.08 -11.77 25.37
C GLU A 289 29.08 -10.63 25.06
N ARG A 290 28.61 -9.50 24.51
CA ARG A 290 29.43 -8.31 24.25
C ARG A 290 29.86 -7.64 25.55
N GLN A 291 28.96 -7.47 26.52
CA GLN A 291 29.33 -6.97 27.85
C GLN A 291 30.30 -7.92 28.58
N GLU A 292 30.12 -9.23 28.48
CA GLU A 292 31.05 -10.21 29.06
C GLU A 292 32.44 -10.13 28.43
N ARG A 293 32.52 -10.08 27.09
CA ARG A 293 33.78 -9.91 26.37
C ARG A 293 34.49 -8.62 26.77
N GLU A 294 33.78 -7.51 26.96
CA GLU A 294 34.35 -6.27 27.47
C GLU A 294 34.79 -6.35 28.95
N LYS A 295 34.01 -6.99 29.83
CA LYS A 295 34.38 -7.22 31.24
C LYS A 295 35.68 -8.04 31.32
N MET A 296 35.79 -9.09 30.52
CA MET A 296 36.99 -9.94 30.42
C MET A 296 38.19 -9.20 29.82
N GLU A 297 37.99 -8.34 28.82
CA GLU A 297 39.08 -7.53 28.25
C GLU A 297 39.56 -6.46 29.25
N ARG A 298 38.64 -5.79 29.96
CA ARG A 298 38.94 -4.87 31.06
C ARG A 298 39.70 -5.58 32.17
N GLY A 299 39.30 -6.80 32.56
CA GLY A 299 40.02 -7.64 33.51
C GLY A 299 41.46 -7.98 33.05
N ARG A 300 41.65 -8.40 31.80
CA ARG A 300 42.99 -8.66 31.23
C ARG A 300 43.86 -7.39 31.16
N LYS A 301 43.27 -6.22 30.90
CA LYS A 301 43.98 -4.93 30.90
C LYS A 301 44.39 -4.52 32.33
N GLY A 302 43.47 -4.63 33.29
CA GLY A 302 43.73 -4.35 34.71
C GLY A 302 44.81 -5.26 35.31
N GLY A 303 44.72 -6.58 35.10
CA GLY A 303 45.72 -7.52 35.59
C GLY A 303 47.12 -7.29 34.98
N LYS A 304 47.19 -6.92 33.68
CA LYS A 304 48.47 -6.51 33.06
C LYS A 304 49.04 -5.21 33.65
N MET A 305 48.18 -4.27 34.03
CA MET A 305 48.59 -3.01 34.67
C MET A 305 49.13 -3.27 36.08
N GLN A 306 48.41 -4.05 36.90
CA GLN A 306 48.85 -4.45 38.24
C GLN A 306 50.16 -5.25 38.23
N GLU A 307 50.33 -6.18 37.28
CA GLU A 307 51.60 -6.93 37.18
C GLU A 307 52.77 -6.03 36.77
N LYS A 308 52.56 -5.06 35.87
CA LYS A 308 53.58 -4.06 35.50
C LYS A 308 53.96 -3.20 36.72
N GLU A 309 52.98 -2.69 37.45
CA GLU A 309 53.16 -1.91 38.67
C GLU A 309 53.90 -2.71 39.75
N ARG A 310 53.54 -4.00 39.95
CA ARG A 310 54.25 -4.91 40.85
C ARG A 310 55.70 -5.13 40.44
N VAL A 311 56.00 -5.32 39.15
CA VAL A 311 57.38 -5.47 38.66
C VAL A 311 58.19 -4.20 38.86
N GLU A 312 57.59 -3.02 38.70
CA GLU A 312 58.23 -1.72 38.95
C GLU A 312 58.52 -1.49 40.45
N LEU A 313 57.58 -1.87 41.33
CA LEU A 313 57.76 -1.87 42.79
C LEU A 313 58.80 -2.90 43.25
N GLU A 314 58.84 -4.10 42.66
CA GLU A 314 59.90 -5.07 42.91
C GLU A 314 61.27 -4.57 42.47
N GLY A 315 61.37 -3.92 41.30
CA GLY A 315 62.61 -3.35 40.78
C GLY A 315 63.15 -2.24 41.68
N THR A 316 62.31 -1.28 42.05
CA THR A 316 62.68 -0.19 42.97
C THR A 316 63.04 -0.70 44.37
N SER A 317 62.32 -1.70 44.89
CA SER A 317 62.67 -2.33 46.18
C SER A 317 64.03 -3.06 46.14
N LYS A 318 64.37 -3.71 45.02
CA LYS A 318 65.69 -4.34 44.81
C LYS A 318 66.82 -3.30 44.78
N ILE A 319 66.62 -2.16 44.11
CA ILE A 319 67.56 -1.03 44.10
C ILE A 319 67.75 -0.46 45.51
N TRP A 320 66.66 -0.18 46.23
CA TRP A 320 66.73 0.37 47.59
C TRP A 320 67.44 -0.57 48.58
N LYS A 321 67.27 -1.89 48.44
CA LYS A 321 68.03 -2.89 49.21
C LYS A 321 69.52 -2.90 48.88
N GLN A 322 69.91 -2.79 47.60
CA GLN A 322 71.32 -2.69 47.23
C GLN A 322 71.97 -1.43 47.82
N GLU A 323 71.28 -0.29 47.76
CA GLU A 323 71.77 0.97 48.34
C GLU A 323 71.91 0.88 49.87
N GLN A 324 70.96 0.22 50.55
CA GLN A 324 71.06 -0.07 51.99
C GLN A 324 72.22 -1.02 52.34
N GLU A 325 72.52 -2.04 51.51
CA GLU A 325 73.71 -2.87 51.70
C GLU A 325 75.02 -2.10 51.45
N LYS A 326 74.99 -1.16 50.51
CA LYS A 326 76.13 -0.31 50.15
C LYS A 326 76.50 0.62 51.31
N GLN A 327 75.53 1.35 51.84
CA GLN A 327 75.72 2.22 53.01
C GLN A 327 76.12 1.41 54.27
N LYS A 328 75.62 0.17 54.43
CA LYS A 328 76.07 -0.72 55.52
C LYS A 328 77.51 -1.22 55.37
N LYS A 329 78.05 -1.28 54.14
CA LYS A 329 79.48 -1.57 53.90
C LYS A 329 80.33 -0.33 54.16
N GLU A 330 79.89 0.83 53.69
CA GLU A 330 80.56 2.13 53.90
C GLU A 330 80.62 2.55 55.39
N VAL A 331 79.60 2.21 56.19
CA VAL A 331 79.57 2.44 57.66
C VAL A 331 80.24 1.28 58.44
N GLY A 332 80.59 0.18 57.77
CA GLY A 332 81.08 -1.06 58.40
C GLY A 332 82.61 -1.19 58.50
N GLU A 333 83.39 -0.19 58.06
CA GLU A 333 84.85 -0.29 57.91
C GLU A 333 85.62 0.40 59.07
N PRO A 334 86.28 -0.37 59.97
CA PRO A 334 86.94 0.20 61.15
C PRO A 334 88.38 0.63 60.85
N LEU A 335 88.57 1.87 60.39
CA LEU A 335 89.90 2.46 60.19
C LEU A 335 90.60 2.85 61.50
N GLY A 336 90.97 1.85 62.30
CA GLY A 336 91.91 1.99 63.39
C GLY A 336 93.36 1.85 62.90
N LYS A 337 94.05 2.97 62.63
CA LYS A 337 95.52 3.15 62.69
C LYS A 337 95.92 4.56 62.19
N GLU A 338 96.19 5.45 63.13
CA GLU A 338 97.24 6.46 62.94
C GLU A 338 97.76 6.88 64.33
N GLU A 339 98.96 6.44 64.67
CA GLU A 339 99.63 6.76 65.93
C GLU A 339 101.13 6.86 65.65
N LYS A 340 101.74 7.98 66.06
CA LYS A 340 103.15 8.35 65.81
C LYS A 340 103.43 8.69 64.33
N GLU A 341 104.30 9.64 63.98
CA GLU A 341 105.32 10.33 64.78
C GLU A 341 105.68 11.71 64.19
N ASN A 342 105.70 12.78 65.01
CA ASN A 342 106.78 13.77 64.91
C ASN A 342 106.93 14.62 66.19
N LYS A 343 108.17 15.07 66.44
CA LYS A 343 108.56 16.00 67.51
C LYS A 343 109.64 16.96 67.00
N LYS A 344 109.31 18.25 66.87
CA LYS A 344 110.15 19.36 67.36
C LYS A 344 109.42 20.69 67.32
#